data_AF-A0A8T9B2S2-F1
#
_entry.id   AF-A0A8T9B2S2-F1
#
_cell.length_a   1.000
_cell.length_b   1.000
_cell.length_c   1.000
_cell.angle_alpha   90.00
_cell.angle_beta   90.00
_cell.angle_gamma   90.00
#
_symmetry.space_group_name_H-M   'P 1'
#
loop_
_entity.id
_entity.type
_entity.pdbx_description
1 polymer ?
#
loop_
_entity_poly.entity_id
_entity_poly.type
_entity_poly.pdbx_seq_one_letter_code
_entity_poly.pdbx_strand_id
1 'polypeptide(L)'
;MPSTIETPEVTPKASPLFPDYLPHYDPLEKVEMVGPFKHVDPGHRANPLKRNLLAGATKVADLSPHVGTELHGIQLHELSSEGLDELALLTAERGCVVFRNQEEFLHSGFEAQKKIAGYFGPLHVHGWMPHAEKGPAEFVIVYDSTEDLRLRRFWARKNPIQFHVDQSPEAQPPGMTFFAVLESPPGVGRDTVFASTARAFSKLSPKFRARLEGLTAVHSTDAQISREISDNKDKSVVRRPVTRSVHPVVTVHPVTGTKNLFVNSSYTRSIVGFDDEESDFMLKFLFDHIRGGHDFSCRVRYEPGTVVVWDQRSSNVPIPSKVDEDDNGCSLEEDREMLGLC
;
A
#
# COMPACT_ATOMS: atom_id res chain seq x y z
N MET A 1 -39.47 -42.50 -15.82
CA MET A 1 -38.88 -42.03 -14.55
C MET A 1 -38.12 -40.75 -14.86
N PRO A 2 -38.60 -39.56 -14.49
CA PRO A 2 -37.83 -38.35 -14.66
C PRO A 2 -36.70 -38.33 -13.62
N SER A 3 -35.47 -38.10 -14.10
CA SER A 3 -34.27 -37.95 -13.28
C SER A 3 -34.39 -36.66 -12.47
N THR A 4 -34.46 -36.79 -11.15
CA THR A 4 -34.30 -35.67 -10.22
C THR A 4 -32.88 -35.15 -10.34
N ILE A 5 -32.75 -33.92 -10.85
CA ILE A 5 -31.52 -33.13 -10.74
C ILE A 5 -31.42 -32.75 -9.26
N GLU A 6 -30.46 -33.34 -8.55
CA GLU A 6 -30.13 -32.91 -7.20
C GLU A 6 -29.60 -31.47 -7.27
N THR A 7 -30.27 -30.57 -6.56
CA THR A 7 -29.75 -29.23 -6.28
C THR A 7 -28.47 -29.40 -5.47
N PRO A 8 -27.35 -28.75 -5.84
CA PRO A 8 -26.12 -28.83 -5.06
C PRO A 8 -26.41 -28.32 -3.63
N GLU A 9 -26.02 -29.11 -2.63
CA GLU A 9 -26.02 -28.65 -1.24
C GLU A 9 -25.14 -27.40 -1.14
N VAL A 10 -25.72 -26.29 -0.68
CA VAL A 10 -24.98 -25.08 -0.37
C VAL A 10 -24.09 -25.39 0.83
N THR A 11 -22.80 -25.60 0.56
CA THR A 11 -21.79 -25.77 1.60
C THR A 11 -21.78 -24.49 2.45
N PRO A 12 -21.87 -24.58 3.79
CA PRO A 12 -21.83 -23.38 4.62
C PRO A 12 -20.50 -22.65 4.40
N LYS A 13 -20.59 -21.35 4.08
CA LYS A 13 -19.44 -20.46 3.88
C LYS A 13 -18.51 -20.57 5.09
N ALA A 14 -17.25 -20.92 4.86
CA ALA A 14 -16.27 -21.08 5.93
C ALA A 14 -16.10 -19.74 6.66
N SER A 15 -16.05 -19.77 7.99
CA SER A 15 -15.73 -18.57 8.79
C SER A 15 -14.35 -18.03 8.41
N PRO A 16 -14.15 -16.70 8.43
CA PRO A 16 -12.83 -16.10 8.21
C PRO A 16 -11.77 -16.71 9.14
N LEU A 17 -10.56 -16.96 8.62
CA LEU A 17 -9.40 -17.43 9.38
C LEU A 17 -8.92 -16.39 10.40
N PHE A 18 -9.10 -15.09 10.11
CA PHE A 18 -8.69 -13.98 10.97
C PHE A 18 -9.89 -13.11 11.39
N PRO A 19 -10.84 -13.63 12.20
CA PRO A 19 -12.09 -12.94 12.53
C PRO A 19 -11.88 -11.65 13.34
N ASP A 20 -10.78 -11.53 14.08
CA ASP A 20 -10.45 -10.31 14.82
C ASP A 20 -9.95 -9.17 13.93
N TYR A 21 -9.65 -9.44 12.66
CA TYR A 21 -9.18 -8.48 11.65
C TYR A 21 -10.28 -8.09 10.65
N LEU A 22 -11.55 -8.36 10.95
CA LEU A 22 -12.66 -7.93 10.11
C LEU A 22 -12.85 -6.41 10.16
N PRO A 23 -13.27 -5.77 9.05
CA PRO A 23 -13.39 -4.33 8.98
C PRO A 23 -14.51 -3.82 9.88
N HIS A 24 -14.18 -2.83 10.69
CA HIS A 24 -15.11 -2.05 11.50
C HIS A 24 -15.20 -0.62 10.97
N TYR A 25 -16.42 -0.11 10.90
CA TYR A 25 -16.73 1.22 10.42
C TYR A 25 -17.51 1.97 11.49
N ASP A 26 -16.89 2.96 12.12
CA ASP A 26 -17.57 3.86 13.05
C ASP A 26 -17.66 5.29 12.45
N PRO A 27 -18.85 5.72 11.98
CA PRO A 27 -19.07 7.09 11.50
C PRO A 27 -18.88 8.18 12.56
N LEU A 28 -18.95 7.83 13.85
CA LEU A 28 -18.83 8.77 14.97
C LEU A 28 -17.40 8.92 15.47
N GLU A 29 -16.53 7.96 15.15
CA GLU A 29 -15.13 8.00 15.54
C GLU A 29 -14.42 9.23 14.98
N LYS A 30 -13.62 9.88 15.83
CA LYS A 30 -12.71 10.95 15.44
C LYS A 30 -11.32 10.57 15.89
N VAL A 31 -10.35 10.81 15.01
CA VAL A 31 -8.95 10.44 15.24
C VAL A 31 -8.07 11.66 15.05
N GLU A 32 -7.19 11.90 16.00
CA GLU A 32 -6.23 13.01 15.91
C GLU A 32 -5.14 12.70 14.89
N MET A 33 -4.57 13.75 14.30
CA MET A 33 -3.36 13.61 13.47
C MET A 33 -2.17 13.37 14.40
N VAL A 34 -1.19 12.59 13.93
CA VAL A 34 0.07 12.34 14.66
C VAL A 34 0.78 13.65 15.04
N GLY A 35 0.61 14.69 14.21
CA GLY A 35 1.25 15.98 14.40
C GLY A 35 2.74 15.97 13.99
N PRO A 36 3.43 17.10 14.13
CA PRO A 36 4.82 17.21 13.75
C PRO A 36 5.74 16.44 14.72
N PHE A 37 6.69 15.69 14.19
CA PHE A 37 7.67 14.95 14.98
C PHE A 37 9.05 14.93 14.32
N LYS A 38 10.10 14.82 15.16
CA LYS A 38 11.46 14.59 14.67
C LYS A 38 11.60 13.12 14.32
N HIS A 39 11.93 12.85 13.06
CA HIS A 39 12.18 11.50 12.58
C HIS A 39 13.68 11.27 12.31
N VAL A 40 14.20 10.12 12.75
CA VAL A 40 15.54 9.63 12.38
C VAL A 40 15.35 8.26 11.77
N ASP A 41 15.59 8.16 10.48
CA ASP A 41 15.34 6.93 9.73
C ASP A 41 16.26 5.78 10.20
N PRO A 42 15.70 4.61 10.56
CA PRO A 42 16.48 3.42 10.92
C PRO A 42 17.53 3.02 9.88
N GLY A 43 17.28 3.27 8.59
CA GLY A 43 18.20 2.96 7.50
C GLY A 43 19.56 3.67 7.61
N HIS A 44 19.67 4.76 8.38
CA HIS A 44 20.97 5.39 8.67
C HIS A 44 21.87 4.58 9.61
N ARG A 45 21.29 3.68 10.42
CA ARG A 45 22.02 2.82 11.36
C ARG A 45 22.36 1.45 10.78
N ALA A 46 21.72 1.10 9.66
CA ALA A 46 21.85 -0.18 9.00
C ALA A 46 23.30 -0.54 8.63
N ASN A 47 23.64 -1.82 8.74
CA ASN A 47 24.83 -2.33 8.08
C ASN A 47 24.59 -2.32 6.55
N PRO A 48 25.45 -1.69 5.73
CA PRO A 48 25.27 -1.68 4.27
C PRO A 48 25.19 -3.07 3.63
N LEU A 49 25.86 -4.07 4.24
CA LEU A 49 25.86 -5.46 3.80
C LEU A 49 24.64 -6.26 4.27
N LYS A 50 23.77 -5.67 5.08
CA LYS A 50 22.49 -6.26 5.52
C LYS A 50 22.66 -7.65 6.16
N ARG A 51 23.71 -7.80 6.98
CA ARG A 51 24.15 -9.10 7.51
C ARG A 51 23.16 -9.70 8.50
N ASN A 52 22.49 -8.88 9.30
CA ASN A 52 21.53 -9.33 10.30
C ASN A 52 20.19 -9.69 9.66
N LEU A 53 19.74 -8.92 8.67
CA LEU A 53 18.54 -9.21 7.89
C LEU A 53 18.71 -10.45 7.02
N LEU A 54 19.87 -10.62 6.38
CA LEU A 54 20.09 -11.70 5.40
C LEU A 54 20.74 -12.96 5.99
N ALA A 55 21.09 -12.98 7.28
CA ALA A 55 21.78 -14.12 7.91
C ALA A 55 21.02 -15.45 7.75
N GLY A 56 19.69 -15.42 7.89
CA GLY A 56 18.82 -16.60 7.79
C GLY A 56 18.23 -16.83 6.40
N ALA A 57 18.57 -16.00 5.41
CA ALA A 57 17.86 -16.01 4.14
C ALA A 57 18.21 -17.28 3.34
N THR A 58 17.20 -18.11 3.07
CA THR A 58 17.37 -19.32 2.26
C THR A 58 17.36 -18.99 0.76
N LYS A 59 16.71 -17.88 0.39
CA LYS A 59 16.70 -17.33 -0.97
C LYS A 59 16.48 -15.83 -0.92
N VAL A 60 17.23 -15.12 -1.78
CA VAL A 60 17.07 -13.70 -2.07
C VAL A 60 16.91 -13.55 -3.57
N ALA A 61 15.82 -12.94 -4.02
CA ALA A 61 15.55 -12.76 -5.44
C ALA A 61 14.99 -11.38 -5.74
N ASP A 62 15.64 -10.62 -6.62
CA ASP A 62 15.10 -9.37 -7.10
C ASP A 62 13.93 -9.63 -8.07
N LEU A 63 12.80 -8.96 -7.83
CA LEU A 63 11.60 -9.08 -8.67
C LEU A 63 11.75 -8.33 -10.00
N SER A 64 12.55 -7.27 -10.00
CA SER A 64 12.96 -6.52 -11.19
C SER A 64 14.34 -5.91 -10.97
N PRO A 65 15.02 -5.40 -12.02
CA PRO A 65 16.34 -4.79 -11.88
C PRO A 65 16.41 -3.61 -10.90
N HIS A 66 15.29 -2.93 -10.63
CA HIS A 66 15.30 -1.65 -9.92
C HIS A 66 14.33 -1.52 -8.76
N VAL A 67 13.40 -2.45 -8.61
CA VAL A 67 12.39 -2.43 -7.55
C VAL A 67 11.98 -3.85 -7.22
N GLY A 68 11.71 -4.09 -5.94
CA GLY A 68 11.28 -5.37 -5.42
C GLY A 68 12.44 -6.32 -5.15
N THR A 69 12.47 -6.84 -3.93
CA THR A 69 13.30 -7.97 -3.52
C THR A 69 12.47 -8.92 -2.68
N GLU A 70 12.45 -10.20 -3.04
CA GLU A 70 11.77 -11.25 -2.31
C GLU A 70 12.78 -12.02 -1.44
N LEU A 71 12.43 -12.20 -0.16
CA LEU A 71 13.20 -12.89 0.85
C LEU A 71 12.46 -14.14 1.34
N HIS A 72 13.17 -15.26 1.38
CA HIS A 72 12.70 -16.53 1.95
C HIS A 72 13.56 -16.91 3.14
N GLY A 73 12.97 -17.58 4.13
CA GLY A 73 13.68 -18.05 5.32
C GLY A 73 13.91 -16.96 6.39
N ILE A 74 13.37 -15.76 6.20
CA ILE A 74 13.42 -14.68 7.19
C ILE A 74 12.04 -14.48 7.80
N GLN A 75 11.95 -14.52 9.12
CA GLN A 75 10.73 -14.22 9.87
C GLN A 75 10.79 -12.82 10.47
N LEU A 76 9.83 -11.96 10.13
CA LEU A 76 9.79 -10.57 10.62
C LEU A 76 9.79 -10.49 12.15
N HIS A 77 9.06 -11.39 12.81
CA HIS A 77 8.93 -11.42 14.27
C HIS A 77 10.21 -11.80 15.02
N GLU A 78 11.20 -12.36 14.32
CA GLU A 78 12.50 -12.76 14.89
C GLU A 78 13.61 -11.73 14.66
N LEU A 79 13.35 -10.69 13.86
CA LEU A 79 14.37 -9.69 13.54
C LEU A 79 14.78 -8.88 14.77
N SER A 80 16.09 -8.76 14.96
CA SER A 80 16.66 -7.84 15.94
C SER A 80 16.52 -6.38 15.49
N SER A 81 16.84 -5.43 16.37
CA SER A 81 16.92 -4.01 16.01
C SER A 81 17.81 -3.75 14.80
N GLU A 82 18.96 -4.43 14.73
CA GLU A 82 19.91 -4.31 13.61
C GLU A 82 19.32 -4.90 12.32
N GLY A 83 18.57 -6.00 12.43
CA GLY A 83 17.83 -6.57 11.31
C GLY A 83 16.74 -5.63 10.78
N LEU A 84 16.03 -4.93 11.69
CA LEU A 84 15.02 -3.93 11.31
C LEU A 84 15.65 -2.66 10.72
N ASP A 85 16.79 -2.20 11.22
CA ASP A 85 17.56 -1.12 10.61
C ASP A 85 17.95 -1.48 9.17
N GLU A 86 18.44 -2.70 8.96
CA GLU A 86 18.82 -3.22 7.65
C GLU A 86 17.61 -3.45 6.72
N LEU A 87 16.45 -3.80 7.26
CA LEU A 87 15.19 -3.83 6.52
C LEU A 87 14.79 -2.44 6.04
N ALA A 88 14.96 -1.40 6.87
CA ALA A 88 14.71 -0.03 6.44
C ALA A 88 15.60 0.36 5.26
N LEU A 89 16.90 0.05 5.34
CA LEU A 89 17.83 0.35 4.25
C LEU A 89 17.50 -0.43 2.98
N LEU A 90 17.23 -1.74 3.07
CA LEU A 90 16.90 -2.55 1.91
C LEU A 90 15.61 -2.05 1.24
N THR A 91 14.59 -1.75 2.04
CA THR A 91 13.31 -1.23 1.52
C THR A 91 13.51 0.13 0.85
N ALA A 92 14.31 1.02 1.43
CA ALA A 92 14.65 2.31 0.83
C ALA A 92 15.42 2.20 -0.51
N GLU A 93 16.29 1.18 -0.65
CA GLU A 93 17.04 0.91 -1.88
C GLU A 93 16.20 0.22 -2.96
N ARG A 94 15.25 -0.64 -2.55
CA ARG A 94 14.52 -1.55 -3.43
C ARG A 94 13.06 -1.18 -3.62
N GLY A 95 12.57 -0.14 -2.96
CA GLY A 95 11.17 0.29 -3.00
C GLY A 95 10.23 -0.64 -2.22
N CYS A 96 10.28 -1.96 -2.45
CA CYS A 96 9.54 -2.95 -1.67
C CYS A 96 10.34 -4.22 -1.40
N VAL A 97 10.06 -4.87 -0.27
CA VAL A 97 10.61 -6.15 0.17
C VAL A 97 9.46 -7.09 0.48
N VAL A 98 9.50 -8.30 -0.09
CA VAL A 98 8.47 -9.32 0.07
C VAL A 98 8.99 -10.44 0.95
N PHE A 99 8.25 -10.78 1.99
CA PHE A 99 8.50 -11.91 2.87
C PHE A 99 7.43 -12.98 2.64
N ARG A 100 7.85 -14.23 2.52
CA ARG A 100 6.96 -15.38 2.35
C ARG A 100 6.84 -16.17 3.65
N ASN A 101 5.76 -16.95 3.79
CA ASN A 101 5.52 -17.88 4.90
C ASN A 101 5.60 -17.23 6.29
N GLN A 102 4.95 -16.08 6.49
CA GLN A 102 4.98 -15.29 7.72
C GLN A 102 3.90 -15.69 8.74
N GLU A 103 3.48 -16.96 8.79
CA GLU A 103 2.36 -17.41 9.63
C GLU A 103 2.54 -17.05 11.10
N GLU A 104 3.74 -17.22 11.66
CA GLU A 104 3.99 -16.87 13.05
C GLU A 104 3.83 -15.35 13.31
N PHE A 105 4.24 -14.50 12.35
CA PHE A 105 4.04 -13.06 12.45
C PHE A 105 2.55 -12.68 12.33
N LEU A 106 1.80 -13.31 11.42
CA LEU A 106 0.36 -13.07 11.28
C LEU A 106 -0.41 -13.44 12.56
N HIS A 107 -0.02 -14.52 13.23
CA HIS A 107 -0.63 -14.98 14.48
C HIS A 107 -0.01 -14.37 15.76
N SER A 108 0.98 -13.49 15.64
CA SER A 108 1.63 -12.84 16.81
C SER A 108 0.74 -11.82 17.53
N GLY A 109 -0.34 -11.38 16.87
CA GLY A 109 -1.31 -10.42 17.41
C GLY A 109 -0.91 -8.95 17.21
N PHE A 110 -1.91 -8.08 17.37
CA PHE A 110 -1.80 -6.64 17.08
C PHE A 110 -0.61 -5.94 17.75
N GLU A 111 -0.37 -6.17 19.04
CA GLU A 111 0.70 -5.48 19.78
C GLU A 111 2.10 -5.87 19.32
N ALA A 112 2.31 -7.16 18.98
CA ALA A 112 3.59 -7.61 18.45
C ALA A 112 3.86 -7.02 17.06
N GLN A 113 2.85 -7.03 16.19
CA GLN A 113 2.92 -6.43 14.86
C GLN A 113 3.17 -4.90 14.94
N LYS A 114 2.46 -4.19 15.84
CA LYS A 114 2.67 -2.77 16.09
C LYS A 114 4.06 -2.46 16.60
N LYS A 115 4.61 -3.29 17.47
CA LYS A 115 5.98 -3.10 17.98
C LYS A 115 7.00 -3.11 16.84
N ILE A 116 6.81 -3.98 15.85
CA ILE A 116 7.69 -4.07 14.68
C ILE A 116 7.48 -2.87 13.76
N ALA A 117 6.24 -2.59 13.34
CA ALA A 117 5.94 -1.46 12.46
C ALA A 117 6.31 -0.10 13.11
N GLY A 118 6.06 0.04 14.42
CA GLY A 118 6.39 1.22 15.21
C GLY A 118 7.88 1.46 15.41
N TYR A 119 8.74 0.47 15.11
CA TYR A 119 10.19 0.66 15.08
C TYR A 119 10.62 1.70 14.03
N PHE A 120 9.84 1.82 12.95
CA PHE A 120 10.12 2.70 11.82
C PHE A 120 9.56 4.12 12.01
N GLY A 121 8.81 4.37 13.07
CA GLY A 121 8.26 5.68 13.40
C GLY A 121 6.86 5.61 14.00
N PRO A 122 6.25 6.77 14.30
CA PRO A 122 4.86 6.84 14.73
C PRO A 122 3.92 6.19 13.71
N LEU A 123 2.98 5.38 14.19
CA LEU A 123 2.00 4.72 13.34
C LEU A 123 0.87 5.69 12.94
N HIS A 124 0.48 5.63 11.68
CA HIS A 124 -0.60 6.47 11.15
C HIS A 124 -1.96 5.83 11.44
N VAL A 125 -2.94 6.64 11.84
CA VAL A 125 -4.35 6.24 11.92
C VAL A 125 -5.08 6.79 10.71
N HIS A 126 -5.77 5.97 9.93
CA HIS A 126 -6.32 6.40 8.65
C HIS A 126 -7.58 7.28 8.79
N GLY A 127 -7.77 8.28 7.93
CA GLY A 127 -8.89 9.23 8.07
C GLY A 127 -10.30 8.68 7.72
N TRP A 128 -10.39 7.60 6.93
CA TRP A 128 -11.67 7.09 6.41
C TRP A 128 -11.74 5.58 6.11
N MET A 129 -10.64 4.83 6.29
CA MET A 129 -10.60 3.39 6.01
C MET A 129 -10.96 2.63 7.29
N PRO A 130 -11.56 1.43 7.18
CA PRO A 130 -11.89 0.64 8.35
C PRO A 130 -10.63 0.15 9.06
N HIS A 131 -10.80 -0.14 10.35
CA HIS A 131 -9.82 -0.83 11.18
C HIS A 131 -10.47 -2.05 11.82
N ALA A 132 -9.71 -2.89 12.52
CA ALA A 132 -10.25 -4.00 13.28
C ALA A 132 -11.04 -3.48 14.50
N GLU A 133 -12.25 -3.99 14.76
CA GLU A 133 -13.09 -3.56 15.92
C GLU A 133 -12.38 -3.81 17.25
N LYS A 134 -11.80 -5.00 17.39
CA LYS A 134 -11.06 -5.41 18.59
C LYS A 134 -9.58 -5.06 18.53
N GLY A 135 -9.14 -4.53 17.38
CA GLY A 135 -7.77 -4.12 17.14
C GLY A 135 -7.61 -2.61 17.28
N PRO A 136 -6.37 -2.13 17.34
CA PRO A 136 -6.11 -0.72 17.47
C PRO A 136 -6.22 -0.01 16.10
N ALA A 137 -6.61 1.27 16.11
CA ALA A 137 -7.07 2.01 14.92
C ALA A 137 -5.97 2.28 13.87
N GLU A 138 -4.70 2.03 14.20
CA GLU A 138 -3.57 2.14 13.27
C GLU A 138 -3.57 1.08 12.17
N PHE A 139 -4.29 -0.03 12.38
CA PHE A 139 -4.42 -1.10 11.41
C PHE A 139 -5.50 -0.80 10.39
N VAL A 140 -5.13 -0.73 9.11
CA VAL A 140 -6.09 -0.54 8.02
C VAL A 140 -6.49 -1.88 7.45
N ILE A 141 -7.79 -2.18 7.45
CA ILE A 141 -8.30 -3.45 6.91
C ILE A 141 -8.69 -3.28 5.43
N VAL A 142 -8.14 -4.12 4.57
CA VAL A 142 -8.54 -4.28 3.19
C VAL A 142 -9.30 -5.60 3.07
N TYR A 143 -10.63 -5.53 3.05
CA TYR A 143 -11.50 -6.71 3.00
C TYR A 143 -12.44 -6.68 1.80
N ASP A 144 -12.25 -7.62 0.89
CA ASP A 144 -13.07 -7.77 -0.30
C ASP A 144 -14.08 -8.91 -0.15
N SER A 145 -15.27 -8.58 0.35
CA SER A 145 -16.37 -9.50 0.65
C SER A 145 -17.61 -9.24 -0.23
N THR A 146 -18.38 -10.28 -0.50
CA THR A 146 -19.71 -10.14 -1.15
C THR A 146 -20.75 -9.56 -0.20
N GLU A 147 -20.51 -9.62 1.12
CA GLU A 147 -21.37 -9.09 2.18
C GLU A 147 -21.00 -7.62 2.50
N ASP A 148 -19.71 -7.27 2.41
CA ASP A 148 -19.23 -5.88 2.48
C ASP A 148 -18.74 -5.37 1.11
N LEU A 149 -19.68 -4.76 0.38
CA LEU A 149 -19.40 -4.20 -0.94
C LEU A 149 -18.72 -2.82 -0.91
N ARG A 150 -18.34 -2.27 0.25
CA ARG A 150 -17.84 -0.88 0.32
C ARG A 150 -16.55 -0.68 -0.48
N LEU A 151 -15.57 -1.57 -0.30
CA LEU A 151 -14.33 -1.56 -1.10
C LEU A 151 -14.60 -1.88 -2.57
N ARG A 152 -15.47 -2.85 -2.86
CA ARG A 152 -15.88 -3.18 -4.24
C ARG A 152 -16.47 -1.98 -4.97
N ARG A 153 -17.36 -1.21 -4.33
CA ARG A 153 -17.95 0.02 -4.90
C ARG A 153 -16.89 1.09 -5.15
N PHE A 154 -15.95 1.23 -4.23
CA PHE A 154 -14.83 2.15 -4.38
C PHE A 154 -13.93 1.78 -5.58
N TRP A 155 -13.73 0.47 -5.85
CA TRP A 155 -12.89 -0.04 -6.95
C TRP A 155 -13.62 -0.27 -8.29
N ALA A 156 -14.96 -0.30 -8.32
CA ALA A 156 -15.75 -0.71 -9.50
C ALA A 156 -15.77 0.26 -10.70
N ARG A 157 -14.95 1.33 -10.74
CA ARG A 157 -15.03 2.36 -11.80
C ARG A 157 -13.87 2.26 -12.81
N LYS A 158 -14.18 2.52 -14.10
CA LYS A 158 -13.51 2.12 -15.37
C LYS A 158 -12.02 2.46 -15.60
N ASN A 159 -11.25 2.84 -14.58
CA ASN A 159 -9.78 2.82 -14.64
C ASN A 159 -9.21 2.70 -13.23
N PRO A 160 -9.16 1.48 -12.65
CA PRO A 160 -8.85 1.29 -11.23
C PRO A 160 -7.37 1.52 -10.88
N ILE A 161 -6.49 1.59 -11.89
CA ILE A 161 -5.04 1.71 -11.67
C ILE A 161 -4.66 3.17 -11.40
N GLN A 162 -4.91 3.63 -10.17
CA GLN A 162 -4.44 4.93 -9.68
C GLN A 162 -3.18 4.71 -8.84
N PHE A 163 -2.01 4.90 -9.47
CA PHE A 163 -0.73 4.91 -8.75
C PHE A 163 -0.72 6.05 -7.73
N HIS A 164 -0.31 5.72 -6.50
CA HIS A 164 -0.27 6.63 -5.38
C HIS A 164 0.85 6.35 -4.39
N VAL A 165 1.10 7.38 -3.60
CA VAL A 165 1.82 7.33 -2.33
C VAL A 165 0.77 7.52 -1.24
N ASP A 166 0.68 6.58 -0.32
CA ASP A 166 -0.36 6.60 0.71
C ASP A 166 -0.26 7.86 1.56
N GLN A 167 -1.40 8.49 1.77
CA GLN A 167 -1.53 9.66 2.64
C GLN A 167 -0.52 10.78 2.34
N SER A 168 -0.09 10.90 1.08
CA SER A 168 0.77 12.01 0.63
C SER A 168 0.26 13.43 0.92
N PRO A 169 -1.02 13.70 1.25
CA PRO A 169 -1.44 15.01 1.76
C PRO A 169 -1.05 15.31 3.22
N GLU A 170 -0.61 14.32 4.01
CA GLU A 170 -0.13 14.57 5.37
C GLU A 170 1.10 15.47 5.37
N ALA A 171 1.24 16.35 6.36
CA ALA A 171 2.40 17.26 6.43
C ALA A 171 3.73 16.49 6.54
N GLN A 172 3.71 15.35 7.25
CA GLN A 172 4.76 14.34 7.26
C GLN A 172 4.14 13.02 6.79
N PRO A 173 4.17 12.73 5.46
CA PRO A 173 3.60 11.50 4.91
C PRO A 173 4.22 10.24 5.54
N PRO A 174 3.47 9.12 5.61
CA PRO A 174 4.02 7.83 6.02
C PRO A 174 5.28 7.48 5.22
N GLY A 175 6.32 7.01 5.91
CA GLY A 175 7.57 6.62 5.27
C GLY A 175 7.57 5.19 4.76
N MET A 176 6.88 4.30 5.48
CA MET A 176 6.88 2.86 5.22
C MET A 176 5.51 2.26 5.54
N THR A 177 5.16 1.20 4.84
CA THR A 177 3.93 0.44 5.07
C THR A 177 4.23 -1.05 5.14
N PHE A 178 3.51 -1.75 6.02
CA PHE A 178 3.56 -3.19 6.20
C PHE A 178 2.21 -3.77 5.80
N PHE A 179 2.15 -4.43 4.65
CA PHE A 179 0.94 -5.11 4.19
C PHE A 179 1.04 -6.60 4.38
N ALA A 180 0.18 -7.15 5.22
CA ALA A 180 0.07 -8.57 5.49
C ALA A 180 -1.16 -9.15 4.78
N VAL A 181 -0.95 -10.19 3.97
CA VAL A 181 -2.03 -10.98 3.38
C VAL A 181 -2.48 -11.99 4.43
N LEU A 182 -3.62 -11.73 5.06
CA LEU A 182 -4.21 -12.62 6.06
C LEU A 182 -4.92 -13.78 5.36
N GLU A 183 -5.74 -13.45 4.37
CA GLU A 183 -6.48 -14.42 3.57
C GLU A 183 -6.49 -13.99 2.11
N SER A 184 -6.28 -14.95 1.23
CA SER A 184 -6.46 -14.77 -0.21
C SER A 184 -7.22 -15.96 -0.78
N PRO A 185 -8.19 -15.74 -1.68
CA PRO A 185 -8.79 -16.84 -2.42
C PRO A 185 -7.72 -17.62 -3.19
N PRO A 186 -7.93 -18.94 -3.38
CA PRO A 186 -7.09 -19.72 -4.27
C PRO A 186 -7.20 -19.17 -5.70
N GLY A 187 -6.08 -19.16 -6.44
CA GLY A 187 -6.06 -18.78 -7.85
C GLY A 187 -5.09 -17.64 -8.20
N VAL A 188 -5.50 -16.81 -9.16
CA VAL A 188 -4.71 -15.71 -9.72
C VAL A 188 -5.49 -14.39 -9.62
N GLY A 189 -4.78 -13.28 -9.47
CA GLY A 189 -5.36 -11.94 -9.42
C GLY A 189 -4.95 -11.17 -8.17
N ARG A 190 -5.36 -9.90 -8.10
CA ARG A 190 -5.15 -8.99 -6.95
C ARG A 190 -3.69 -8.68 -6.62
N ASP A 191 -2.76 -8.99 -7.54
CA ASP A 191 -1.36 -8.56 -7.46
C ASP A 191 -1.24 -7.05 -7.30
N THR A 192 -0.24 -6.62 -6.53
CA THR A 192 0.14 -5.21 -6.44
C THR A 192 1.37 -4.95 -7.31
N VAL A 193 1.31 -3.88 -8.11
CA VAL A 193 2.46 -3.39 -8.86
C VAL A 193 3.16 -2.29 -8.06
N PHE A 194 4.48 -2.28 -8.01
CA PHE A 194 5.25 -1.22 -7.36
C PHE A 194 6.10 -0.55 -8.42
N ALA A 195 6.04 0.78 -8.52
CA ALA A 195 6.83 1.58 -9.45
C ALA A 195 7.90 2.39 -8.70
N SER A 196 9.17 2.25 -9.08
CA SER A 196 10.27 3.05 -8.50
C SER A 196 10.20 4.50 -8.97
N THR A 197 9.95 5.43 -8.04
CA THR A 197 9.89 6.86 -8.35
C THR A 197 11.28 7.47 -8.56
N ALA A 198 12.32 6.87 -7.97
CA ALA A 198 13.71 7.19 -8.26
C ALA A 198 14.08 6.89 -9.71
N ARG A 199 13.73 5.69 -10.20
CA ARG A 199 14.01 5.34 -11.59
C ARG A 199 13.14 6.11 -12.57
N ALA A 200 11.86 6.31 -12.24
CA ALA A 200 10.96 7.16 -13.00
C ALA A 200 11.58 8.55 -13.20
N PHE A 201 12.10 9.18 -12.14
CA PHE A 201 12.82 10.45 -12.25
C PHE A 201 14.08 10.33 -13.12
N SER A 202 14.92 9.32 -12.87
CA SER A 202 16.21 9.17 -13.54
C SER A 202 16.11 8.96 -15.06
N LYS A 203 14.99 8.40 -15.54
CA LYS A 203 14.68 8.10 -16.95
C LYS A 203 14.23 9.33 -17.74
N LEU A 204 13.80 10.39 -17.06
CA LEU A 204 13.47 11.66 -17.72
C LEU A 204 14.74 12.29 -18.29
N SER A 205 14.59 13.02 -19.39
CA SER A 205 15.74 13.73 -19.99
C SER A 205 16.36 14.70 -18.98
N PRO A 206 17.68 14.95 -19.02
CA PRO A 206 18.34 15.87 -18.09
C PRO A 206 17.69 17.26 -18.03
N LYS A 207 17.23 17.79 -19.17
CA LYS A 207 16.51 19.07 -19.24
C LYS A 207 15.17 19.02 -18.52
N PHE A 208 14.43 17.93 -18.67
CA PHE A 208 13.14 17.77 -18.01
C PHE A 208 13.30 17.60 -16.50
N ARG A 209 14.29 16.82 -16.06
CA ARG A 209 14.64 16.71 -14.63
C ARG A 209 14.95 18.08 -14.02
N ALA A 210 15.82 18.86 -14.66
CA ALA A 210 16.15 20.21 -14.20
C ALA A 210 14.93 21.15 -14.13
N ARG A 211 13.94 20.97 -15.01
CA ARG A 211 12.70 21.76 -14.99
C ARG A 211 11.78 21.38 -13.83
N LEU A 212 11.78 20.13 -13.39
CA LEU A 212 10.96 19.66 -12.27
C LEU A 212 11.57 20.00 -10.91
N GLU A 213 12.89 20.13 -10.84
CA GLU A 213 13.57 20.49 -9.60
C GLU A 213 13.16 21.88 -9.12
N GLY A 214 12.76 21.98 -7.84
CA GLY A 214 12.27 23.21 -7.22
C GLY A 214 10.76 23.44 -7.38
N LEU A 215 10.06 22.68 -8.23
CA LEU A 215 8.61 22.74 -8.30
C LEU A 215 7.99 22.10 -7.05
N THR A 216 6.85 22.63 -6.64
CA THR A 216 6.02 22.07 -5.56
C THR A 216 4.59 21.84 -6.06
N ALA A 217 3.90 20.88 -5.46
CA ALA A 217 2.55 20.51 -5.83
C ALA A 217 1.65 20.38 -4.59
N VAL A 218 0.37 20.68 -4.78
CA VAL A 218 -0.68 20.52 -3.77
C VAL A 218 -1.16 19.07 -3.75
N HIS A 219 -1.13 18.44 -2.58
CA HIS A 219 -1.71 17.13 -2.32
C HIS A 219 -2.95 17.29 -1.44
N SER A 220 -4.05 16.59 -1.76
CA SER A 220 -5.34 16.78 -1.06
C SER A 220 -6.17 15.50 -0.94
N THR A 221 -6.74 15.24 0.24
CA THR A 221 -7.73 14.17 0.49
C THR A 221 -9.16 14.52 0.09
N ASP A 222 -9.39 15.73 -0.43
CA ASP A 222 -10.72 16.25 -0.76
C ASP A 222 -11.53 15.28 -1.65
N ALA A 223 -10.94 14.82 -2.75
CA ALA A 223 -11.60 13.91 -3.68
C ALA A 223 -11.94 12.53 -3.08
N GLN A 224 -11.17 12.06 -2.09
CA GLN A 224 -11.40 10.81 -1.37
C GLN A 224 -12.55 10.99 -0.38
N ILE A 225 -12.52 12.05 0.43
CA ILE A 225 -13.55 12.36 1.42
C ILE A 225 -14.89 12.66 0.74
N SER A 226 -14.90 13.44 -0.34
CA SER A 226 -16.12 13.68 -1.12
C SER A 226 -16.69 12.39 -1.71
N ARG A 227 -15.83 11.45 -2.12
CA ARG A 227 -16.26 10.12 -2.60
C ARG A 227 -16.88 9.31 -1.46
N GLU A 228 -16.21 9.24 -0.33
CA GLU A 228 -16.67 8.53 0.87
C GLU A 228 -18.06 9.02 1.31
N ILE A 229 -18.25 10.34 1.36
CA ILE A 229 -19.55 10.96 1.68
C ILE A 229 -20.60 10.62 0.61
N SER A 230 -20.25 10.73 -0.68
CA SER A 230 -21.19 10.48 -1.78
C SER A 230 -21.63 9.02 -1.87
N ASP A 231 -20.70 8.09 -1.71
CA ASP A 231 -20.95 6.65 -1.91
C ASP A 231 -21.66 6.03 -0.67
N ASN A 232 -21.41 6.53 0.55
CA ASN A 232 -21.92 5.95 1.79
C ASN A 232 -22.97 6.80 2.55
N LYS A 233 -23.14 8.08 2.22
CA LYS A 233 -24.16 8.98 2.81
C LYS A 233 -24.10 8.98 4.35
N ASP A 234 -25.21 8.69 5.04
CA ASP A 234 -25.31 8.65 6.50
C ASP A 234 -24.39 7.60 7.15
N LYS A 235 -23.84 6.67 6.38
CA LYS A 235 -22.88 5.65 6.82
C LYS A 235 -21.42 6.03 6.52
N SER A 236 -21.17 7.24 6.03
CA SER A 236 -19.82 7.67 5.67
C SER A 236 -18.91 7.72 6.91
N VAL A 237 -17.68 7.23 6.76
CA VAL A 237 -16.68 7.29 7.83
C VAL A 237 -15.69 8.40 7.50
N VAL A 238 -15.81 9.52 8.21
CA VAL A 238 -14.92 10.68 8.07
C VAL A 238 -14.39 11.03 9.45
N ARG A 239 -13.26 10.42 9.81
CA ARG A 239 -12.63 10.54 11.14
C ARG A 239 -11.73 11.76 11.26
N ARG A 240 -11.37 12.37 10.13
CA ARG A 240 -10.52 13.57 10.01
C ARG A 240 -11.07 14.58 9.00
N PRO A 241 -10.77 15.87 9.15
CA PRO A 241 -11.06 16.88 8.12
C PRO A 241 -10.22 16.65 6.86
N VAL A 242 -10.60 17.33 5.78
CA VAL A 242 -9.79 17.37 4.55
C VAL A 242 -8.38 17.87 4.87
N THR A 243 -7.39 17.08 4.47
CA THR A 243 -5.97 17.38 4.67
C THR A 243 -5.38 17.86 3.34
N ARG A 244 -4.66 18.97 3.38
CA ARG A 244 -3.99 19.59 2.23
C ARG A 244 -2.57 20.00 2.62
N SER A 245 -1.60 19.58 1.83
CA SER A 245 -0.19 19.95 2.01
C SER A 245 0.49 20.23 0.67
N VAL A 246 1.56 21.02 0.72
CA VAL A 246 2.39 21.34 -0.44
C VAL A 246 3.71 20.60 -0.30
N HIS A 247 4.05 19.76 -1.28
CA HIS A 247 5.28 18.98 -1.30
C HIS A 247 6.09 19.24 -2.56
N PRO A 248 7.43 19.07 -2.54
CA PRO A 248 8.24 19.11 -3.75
C PRO A 248 7.80 18.06 -4.77
N VAL A 249 7.74 18.42 -6.04
CA VAL A 249 7.53 17.45 -7.15
C VAL A 249 8.70 16.47 -7.24
N VAL A 250 9.90 16.92 -6.86
CA VAL A 250 11.10 16.11 -6.74
C VAL A 250 11.59 16.16 -5.30
N THR A 251 11.55 15.02 -4.61
CA THR A 251 12.06 14.87 -3.25
C THR A 251 13.42 14.18 -3.25
N VAL A 252 14.19 14.35 -2.17
CA VAL A 252 15.44 13.60 -1.94
C VAL A 252 15.19 12.62 -0.81
N HIS A 253 15.47 11.34 -1.07
CA HIS A 253 15.31 10.31 -0.04
C HIS A 253 16.32 10.55 1.09
N PRO A 254 15.91 10.59 2.37
CA PRO A 254 16.80 10.97 3.47
C PRO A 254 17.97 9.99 3.66
N VAL A 255 17.73 8.69 3.48
CA VAL A 255 18.76 7.63 3.60
C VAL A 255 19.62 7.50 2.35
N THR A 256 19.02 7.19 1.20
CA THR A 256 19.76 6.87 -0.04
C THR A 256 20.27 8.09 -0.81
N GLY A 257 19.76 9.29 -0.51
CA GLY A 257 20.09 10.52 -1.24
C GLY A 257 19.54 10.58 -2.68
N THR A 258 18.73 9.61 -3.10
CA THR A 258 18.20 9.57 -4.47
C THR A 258 17.10 10.62 -4.66
N LYS A 259 17.05 11.22 -5.85
CA LYS A 259 15.94 12.09 -6.27
C LYS A 259 14.76 11.24 -6.76
N ASN A 260 13.57 11.49 -6.23
CA ASN A 260 12.34 10.75 -6.49
C ASN A 260 11.25 11.69 -7.03
N LEU A 261 10.42 11.20 -7.96
CA LEU A 261 9.16 11.88 -8.28
C LEU A 261 8.17 11.69 -7.12
N PHE A 262 7.68 12.79 -6.55
CA PHE A 262 6.70 12.78 -5.47
C PHE A 262 5.38 13.40 -5.95
N VAL A 263 4.79 12.75 -6.95
CA VAL A 263 3.48 13.10 -7.51
C VAL A 263 2.69 11.83 -7.71
N ASN A 264 1.36 11.92 -7.60
CA ASN A 264 0.49 10.80 -7.89
C ASN A 264 -0.93 11.22 -8.29
N SER A 265 -1.59 10.37 -9.08
CA SER A 265 -2.92 10.65 -9.61
C SER A 265 -4.02 10.68 -8.55
N SER A 266 -3.80 10.04 -7.40
CA SER A 266 -4.81 9.96 -6.34
C SER A 266 -4.91 11.25 -5.54
N TYR A 267 -3.80 11.90 -5.22
CA TYR A 267 -3.75 13.01 -4.26
C TYR A 267 -3.22 14.32 -4.84
N THR A 268 -2.32 14.29 -5.81
CA THR A 268 -1.77 15.52 -6.40
C THR A 268 -2.85 16.23 -7.21
N ARG A 269 -2.99 17.55 -7.00
CA ARG A 269 -4.06 18.39 -7.59
C ARG A 269 -3.52 19.43 -8.55
N SER A 270 -2.51 20.17 -8.15
CA SER A 270 -1.94 21.23 -8.97
C SER A 270 -0.48 21.51 -8.64
N ILE A 271 0.25 22.06 -9.60
CA ILE A 271 1.61 22.58 -9.40
C ILE A 271 1.52 24.04 -8.98
N VAL A 272 2.19 24.39 -7.88
CA VAL A 272 2.16 25.75 -7.34
C VAL A 272 2.84 26.72 -8.31
N GLY A 273 2.14 27.81 -8.63
CA GLY A 273 2.65 28.88 -9.49
C GLY A 273 2.52 28.62 -11.00
N PHE A 274 1.78 27.57 -11.39
CA PHE A 274 1.41 27.28 -12.77
C PHE A 274 -0.07 27.62 -12.97
N ASP A 275 -0.45 27.96 -14.20
CA ASP A 275 -1.87 28.01 -14.57
C ASP A 275 -2.45 26.58 -14.60
N ASP A 276 -3.77 26.44 -14.46
CA ASP A 276 -4.44 25.15 -14.33
C ASP A 276 -4.14 24.24 -15.54
N GLU A 277 -4.18 24.77 -16.77
CA GLU A 277 -3.92 24.00 -17.98
C GLU A 277 -2.46 23.53 -18.07
N GLU A 278 -1.51 24.34 -17.62
CA GLU A 278 -0.08 23.99 -17.59
C GLU A 278 0.20 22.91 -16.54
N SER A 279 -0.41 23.08 -15.36
CA SER A 279 -0.34 22.12 -14.27
C SER A 279 -0.93 20.78 -14.69
N ASP A 280 -2.13 20.77 -15.26
CA ASP A 280 -2.81 19.55 -15.72
C ASP A 280 -2.01 18.83 -16.79
N PHE A 281 -1.45 19.56 -17.76
CA PHE A 281 -0.60 18.97 -18.79
C PHE A 281 0.65 18.30 -18.18
N MET A 282 1.34 19.00 -17.29
CA MET A 282 2.56 18.50 -16.65
C MET A 282 2.27 17.29 -15.75
N LEU A 283 1.26 17.38 -14.90
CA LEU A 283 0.88 16.30 -13.99
C LEU A 283 0.41 15.07 -14.75
N LYS A 284 -0.41 15.25 -15.80
CA LYS A 284 -0.83 14.14 -16.67
C LYS A 284 0.36 13.42 -17.28
N PHE A 285 1.34 14.15 -17.81
CA PHE A 285 2.57 13.55 -18.34
C PHE A 285 3.29 12.72 -17.27
N LEU A 286 3.47 13.26 -16.06
CA LEU A 286 4.16 12.57 -14.98
C LEU A 286 3.41 11.32 -14.50
N PHE A 287 2.08 11.39 -14.41
CA PHE A 287 1.23 10.25 -14.05
C PHE A 287 1.30 9.15 -15.11
N ASP A 288 1.22 9.52 -16.39
CA ASP A 288 1.34 8.58 -17.50
C ASP A 288 2.74 7.94 -17.57
N HIS A 289 3.79 8.71 -17.29
CA HIS A 289 5.16 8.22 -17.20
C HIS A 289 5.31 7.16 -16.11
N ILE A 290 4.79 7.42 -14.89
CA ILE A 290 4.82 6.44 -13.79
C ILE A 290 3.98 5.20 -14.15
N ARG A 291 2.77 5.41 -14.66
CA ARG A 291 1.81 4.33 -14.99
C ARG A 291 2.31 3.41 -16.10
N GLY A 292 2.95 3.96 -17.14
CA GLY A 292 3.52 3.21 -18.26
C GLY A 292 4.92 2.65 -17.99
N GLY A 293 5.46 2.89 -16.80
CA GLY A 293 6.83 2.60 -16.39
C GLY A 293 7.17 1.14 -16.13
N HIS A 294 6.82 0.24 -17.06
CA HIS A 294 6.99 -1.20 -16.87
C HIS A 294 8.43 -1.63 -16.60
N ASP A 295 9.42 -0.91 -17.15
CA ASP A 295 10.86 -1.16 -17.01
C ASP A 295 11.44 -0.69 -15.65
N PHE A 296 10.65 0.03 -14.85
CA PHE A 296 10.98 0.40 -13.48
C PHE A 296 9.87 0.03 -12.49
N SER A 297 9.09 -0.99 -12.84
CA SER A 297 8.06 -1.58 -11.99
C SER A 297 8.35 -3.04 -11.70
N CYS A 298 7.85 -3.54 -10.57
CA CYS A 298 7.73 -4.97 -10.30
C CYS A 298 6.29 -5.30 -9.92
N ARG A 299 5.90 -6.56 -10.09
CA ARG A 299 4.60 -7.07 -9.68
C ARG A 299 4.79 -8.09 -8.57
N VAL A 300 4.09 -7.88 -7.46
CA VAL A 300 4.04 -8.84 -6.35
C VAL A 300 2.75 -9.62 -6.48
N ARG A 301 2.90 -10.93 -6.77
CA ARG A 301 1.81 -11.89 -6.66
C ARG A 301 1.71 -12.34 -5.22
N TYR A 302 0.51 -12.25 -4.67
CA TYR A 302 0.25 -12.64 -3.29
C TYR A 302 0.06 -14.15 -3.17
N GLU A 303 0.58 -14.68 -2.05
CA GLU A 303 0.41 -16.05 -1.57
C GLU A 303 -0.01 -15.94 -0.10
N PRO A 304 -0.74 -16.92 0.46
CA PRO A 304 -0.99 -16.97 1.90
C PRO A 304 0.30 -16.81 2.71
N GLY A 305 0.25 -16.06 3.81
CA GLY A 305 1.44 -15.78 4.62
C GLY A 305 2.43 -14.79 3.98
N THR A 306 2.05 -14.07 2.91
CA THR A 306 2.89 -13.02 2.33
C THR A 306 2.78 -11.73 3.13
N VAL A 307 3.94 -11.14 3.48
CA VAL A 307 4.01 -9.77 3.98
C VAL A 307 4.88 -8.94 3.05
N VAL A 308 4.38 -7.78 2.64
CA VAL A 308 5.12 -6.82 1.82
C VAL A 308 5.39 -5.57 2.63
N VAL A 309 6.66 -5.17 2.68
CA VAL A 309 7.10 -3.92 3.29
C VAL A 309 7.54 -2.99 2.16
N TRP A 310 7.02 -1.78 2.07
CA TRP A 310 7.48 -0.82 1.04
C TRP A 310 7.71 0.57 1.58
N ASP A 311 8.62 1.26 0.92
CA ASP A 311 8.99 2.64 1.19
C ASP A 311 8.17 3.57 0.30
N GLN A 312 7.32 4.37 0.94
CA GLN A 312 6.39 5.32 0.31
C GLN A 312 7.11 6.51 -0.32
N ARG A 313 8.37 6.76 0.07
CA ARG A 313 9.17 7.90 -0.41
C ARG A 313 9.91 7.55 -1.71
N SER A 314 10.02 6.27 -2.04
CA SER A 314 10.67 5.77 -3.25
C SER A 314 9.78 4.92 -4.17
N SER A 315 8.53 4.69 -3.78
CA SER A 315 7.57 3.85 -4.53
C SER A 315 6.23 4.53 -4.76
N ASN A 316 5.62 4.24 -5.91
CA ASN A 316 4.20 4.47 -6.16
C ASN A 316 3.51 3.09 -6.32
N VAL A 317 2.35 2.92 -5.69
CA VAL A 317 1.56 1.67 -5.73
C VAL A 317 0.17 1.98 -6.29
N PRO A 318 -0.41 1.16 -7.19
CA PRO A 318 -1.77 1.35 -7.62
C PRO A 318 -2.73 0.83 -6.56
N ILE A 319 -3.92 1.41 -6.52
CA ILE A 319 -5.05 0.77 -5.86
C ILE A 319 -5.31 -0.57 -6.58
N PRO A 320 -5.44 -1.70 -5.87
CA PRO A 320 -5.75 -2.98 -6.48
C PRO A 320 -7.03 -2.88 -7.33
N SER A 321 -7.02 -3.49 -8.51
CA SER A 321 -8.20 -3.53 -9.37
C SER A 321 -9.21 -4.55 -8.87
N LYS A 322 -10.51 -4.24 -9.07
CA LYS A 322 -11.56 -5.24 -8.98
C LYS A 322 -11.22 -6.43 -9.89
N VAL A 323 -11.40 -7.65 -9.41
CA VAL A 323 -11.42 -8.85 -10.27
C VAL A 323 -12.82 -8.94 -10.86
N ASP A 324 -12.93 -8.99 -12.19
CA ASP A 324 -14.19 -9.30 -12.84
C ASP A 324 -14.51 -10.78 -12.57
N GLU A 325 -15.61 -11.05 -11.88
CA GLU A 325 -16.03 -12.41 -11.48
C GLU A 325 -16.68 -13.20 -12.64
N ASP A 326 -16.81 -12.59 -13.82
CA ASP A 326 -17.48 -13.18 -14.98
C ASP A 326 -16.47 -13.40 -16.14
N ASP A 327 -16.01 -14.66 -16.33
CA ASP A 327 -15.79 -15.26 -17.67
C ASP A 327 -15.20 -16.69 -17.69
N ASN A 328 -15.25 -17.48 -16.62
CA ASN A 328 -15.06 -18.93 -16.77
C ASN A 328 -15.92 -19.70 -15.76
N GLY A 329 -16.94 -20.40 -16.25
CA GLY A 329 -17.71 -21.40 -15.50
C GLY A 329 -16.88 -22.61 -15.11
N CYS A 330 -15.80 -22.40 -14.35
CA CYS A 330 -15.04 -23.44 -13.68
C CYS A 330 -15.34 -23.32 -12.19
N SER A 331 -16.42 -23.98 -11.78
CA SER A 331 -16.74 -24.27 -10.39
C SER A 331 -15.55 -24.98 -9.73
N LEU A 332 -14.83 -24.28 -8.86
CA LEU A 332 -13.91 -24.88 -7.90
C LEU A 332 -14.14 -24.21 -6.52
N GLU A 333 -15.19 -24.72 -5.87
CA GLU A 333 -15.30 -25.13 -4.46
C GLU A 333 -14.75 -24.32 -3.26
N GLU A 334 -14.13 -23.15 -3.36
CA GLU A 334 -13.87 -22.34 -2.14
C GLU A 334 -13.97 -20.83 -2.39
N ASP A 335 -15.16 -20.25 -2.20
CA ASP A 335 -15.38 -18.80 -2.17
C ASP A 335 -14.77 -18.20 -0.89
N ARG A 336 -13.45 -18.02 -0.86
CA ARG A 336 -12.75 -17.28 0.21
C ARG A 336 -12.59 -15.82 -0.18
N GLU A 337 -12.79 -14.94 0.78
CA GLU A 337 -12.69 -13.49 0.60
C GLU A 337 -11.22 -13.05 0.77
N MET A 338 -10.82 -11.93 0.16
CA MET A 338 -9.46 -11.41 0.43
C MET A 338 -9.52 -10.50 1.64
N LEU A 339 -8.67 -10.82 2.60
CA LEU A 339 -8.44 -10.02 3.78
C LEU A 339 -6.95 -9.69 3.85
N GLY A 340 -6.65 -8.39 3.80
CA GLY A 340 -5.32 -7.86 3.99
C GLY A 340 -5.33 -6.80 5.07
N LEU A 341 -4.17 -6.60 5.69
CA LEU A 341 -3.96 -5.59 6.71
C LEU A 341 -2.79 -4.71 6.31
N CYS A 342 -3.00 -3.40 6.31
CA CYS A 342 -2.05 -2.38 5.89
C CYS A 342 -1.57 -1.53 7.06
#